data_AF-A0A497CSG0-F1
#
_entry.id   AF-A0A497CSG0-F1
#
_cell.length_a   1.000
_cell.length_b   1.000
_cell.length_c   1.000
_cell.angle_alpha   90.00
_cell.angle_beta   90.00
_cell.angle_gamma   90.00
#
_symmetry.space_group_name_H-M   'P 1'
#
loop_
_entity.id
_entity.type
_entity.pdbx_description
1 polymer ?
#
loop_
_entity_poly.entity_id
_entity_poly.type
_entity_poly.pdbx_seq_one_letter_code
_entity_poly.pdbx_strand_id
1 'polypeptide(L)'
;MEKRIARIISVVFHPLLMPTYMMLLLIRFNFQYPFVLPENYLNLMTLLVFLTSFIFPLLIMFLMLKLKMISSLELETRRERALPLLVATGFFYLTYHFFKQVPYFALFNMFMIGATLVTSVTLLVTYLYKISLHMVGIGGVFAALTGISLSTSQNYLLLIVIAIFIAGLT
;
A
#
# COMPACT_ATOMS: atom_id res chain seq x y z
N MET A 1 -26.09 -6.44 10.00
CA MET A 1 -24.83 -6.59 10.77
C MET A 1 -23.65 -6.87 9.84
N GLU A 2 -23.78 -7.82 8.92
CA GLU A 2 -22.75 -8.24 7.95
C GLU A 2 -22.19 -7.10 7.08
N LYS A 3 -23.05 -6.27 6.47
CA LYS A 3 -22.61 -5.12 5.63
C LYS A 3 -21.72 -4.12 6.39
N ARG A 4 -21.91 -3.96 7.69
CA ARG A 4 -21.11 -3.04 8.52
C ARG A 4 -19.72 -3.61 8.78
N ILE A 5 -19.63 -4.91 9.03
CA ILE A 5 -18.36 -5.63 9.22
C ILE A 5 -17.54 -5.60 7.94
N ALA A 6 -18.14 -5.95 6.81
CA ALA A 6 -17.47 -5.90 5.50
C ALA A 6 -16.91 -4.50 5.20
N ARG A 7 -17.69 -3.45 5.45
CA ARG A 7 -17.23 -2.07 5.23
C ARG A 7 -16.05 -1.68 6.12
N ILE A 8 -16.04 -2.12 7.38
CA ILE A 8 -14.91 -1.88 8.28
C ILE A 8 -13.65 -2.58 7.75
N ILE A 9 -13.78 -3.85 7.36
CA ILE A 9 -12.68 -4.64 6.80
C ILE A 9 -12.11 -3.96 5.54
N SER A 10 -12.96 -3.52 4.61
CA SER A 10 -12.53 -2.84 3.39
C SER A 10 -11.80 -1.51 3.65
N VAL A 11 -12.20 -0.77 4.71
CA VAL A 11 -11.57 0.50 5.09
C VAL A 11 -10.24 0.26 5.81
N VAL A 12 -10.18 -0.73 6.71
CA VAL A 12 -8.94 -1.08 7.43
C VAL A 12 -7.90 -1.60 6.43
N PHE A 13 -8.27 -2.51 5.54
CA PHE A 13 -7.38 -3.06 4.53
C PHE A 13 -7.42 -2.30 3.21
N HIS A 14 -7.61 -0.97 3.29
CA HIS A 14 -7.63 -0.14 2.08
C HIS A 14 -6.28 -0.23 1.35
N PRO A 15 -6.24 -0.38 0.01
CA PRO A 15 -4.99 -0.59 -0.74
C PRO A 15 -3.93 0.51 -0.50
N LEU A 16 -4.38 1.74 -0.34
CA LEU A 16 -3.52 2.89 -0.03
C LEU A 16 -2.81 2.81 1.33
N LEU A 17 -3.30 2.00 2.27
CA LEU A 17 -2.66 1.77 3.58
C LEU A 17 -1.57 0.69 3.53
N MET A 18 -1.49 -0.10 2.44
CA MET A 18 -0.54 -1.21 2.33
C MET A 18 0.93 -0.79 2.52
N PRO A 19 1.40 0.35 1.98
CA PRO A 19 2.72 0.87 2.30
C PRO A 19 2.95 1.17 3.79
N THR A 20 1.95 1.71 4.47
CA THR A 20 2.03 2.00 5.90
C THR A 20 2.15 0.71 6.71
N TYR A 21 1.34 -0.30 6.38
CA TYR A 21 1.44 -1.62 7.01
C TYR A 21 2.78 -2.28 6.73
N MET A 22 3.30 -2.17 5.51
CA MET A 22 4.61 -2.71 5.19
C MET A 22 5.70 -2.05 6.04
N MET A 23 5.73 -0.71 6.14
CA MET A 23 6.67 0.01 7.01
C MET A 23 6.60 -0.49 8.47
N LEU A 24 5.39 -0.61 9.03
CA LEU A 24 5.18 -1.09 10.39
C LEU A 24 5.69 -2.54 10.58
N LEU A 25 5.47 -3.42 9.61
CA LEU A 25 5.97 -4.80 9.63
C LEU A 25 7.50 -4.82 9.59
N LEU A 26 8.12 -4.06 8.68
CA LEU A 26 9.58 -3.97 8.59
C LEU A 26 10.19 -3.53 9.94
N ILE A 27 9.57 -2.55 10.60
CA ILE A 27 10.02 -2.01 11.89
C ILE A 27 9.85 -3.06 12.99
N ARG A 28 8.63 -3.60 13.15
CA ARG A 28 8.31 -4.52 14.25
C ARG A 28 9.12 -5.81 14.22
N PHE A 29 9.45 -6.32 13.04
CA PHE A 29 10.21 -7.55 12.89
C PHE A 29 11.70 -7.32 12.58
N ASN A 30 12.17 -6.07 12.64
CA ASN A 30 13.58 -5.70 12.43
C ASN A 30 14.18 -6.24 11.12
N PHE A 31 13.43 -6.23 10.02
CA PHE A 31 13.90 -6.82 8.75
C PHE A 31 15.11 -6.10 8.14
N GLN A 32 15.37 -4.87 8.55
CA GLN A 32 16.57 -4.13 8.13
C GLN A 32 16.99 -3.00 9.09
N TYR A 33 16.15 -2.64 10.05
CA TYR A 33 16.46 -1.52 10.92
C TYR A 33 17.46 -1.95 11.98
N PRO A 34 18.67 -1.38 12.01
CA PRO A 34 19.53 -1.57 13.17
C PRO A 34 18.79 -1.00 14.39
N PHE A 35 18.90 -1.67 15.54
CA PHE A 35 18.39 -1.21 16.85
C PHE A 35 18.93 0.20 17.26
N VAL A 36 19.75 0.81 16.43
CA VAL A 36 20.43 2.09 16.61
C VAL A 36 19.55 3.28 16.22
N LEU A 37 18.48 3.10 15.41
CA LEU A 37 17.63 4.22 15.02
C LEU A 37 16.72 4.67 16.18
N PRO A 38 16.67 5.98 16.51
CA PRO A 38 15.76 6.49 17.53
C PRO A 38 14.29 6.22 17.18
N GLU A 39 13.49 5.82 18.17
CA GLU A 39 12.07 5.52 17.97
C GLU A 39 11.30 6.71 17.38
N ASN A 40 11.60 7.93 17.83
CA ASN A 40 11.01 9.16 17.29
C ASN A 40 11.24 9.32 15.79
N TYR A 41 12.40 8.89 15.28
CA TYR A 41 12.72 8.94 13.86
C TYR A 41 11.88 7.93 13.07
N LEU A 42 11.76 6.69 13.57
CA LEU A 42 10.93 5.65 12.94
C LEU A 42 9.44 6.03 12.91
N ASN A 43 8.94 6.65 13.99
CA ASN A 43 7.58 7.16 14.07
C ASN A 43 7.33 8.29 13.07
N LEU A 44 8.28 9.22 12.93
CA LEU A 44 8.19 10.30 11.94
C LEU A 44 8.20 9.75 10.51
N MET A 45 9.06 8.77 10.20
CA MET A 45 9.11 8.14 8.88
C MET A 45 7.82 7.37 8.56
N THR A 46 7.26 6.66 9.55
CA THR A 46 5.98 5.98 9.40
C THR A 46 4.83 6.95 9.18
N LEU A 47 4.80 8.07 9.92
CA LEU A 47 3.83 9.14 9.71
C LEU A 47 3.95 9.72 8.30
N LEU A 48 5.17 9.96 7.82
CA LEU A 48 5.40 10.45 6.46
C LEU A 48 4.84 9.48 5.42
N VAL A 49 5.10 8.17 5.56
CA VAL A 49 4.52 7.15 4.67
C VAL A 49 3.00 7.15 4.74
N PHE A 50 2.40 7.24 5.93
CA PHE A 50 0.95 7.31 6.08
C PHE A 50 0.35 8.53 5.38
N LEU A 51 0.98 9.70 5.53
CA LEU A 51 0.54 10.92 4.88
C LEU A 51 0.63 10.82 3.35
N THR A 52 1.77 10.34 2.83
CA THR A 52 1.99 10.29 1.39
C THR A 52 1.25 9.15 0.70
N SER A 53 1.14 7.96 1.33
CA SER A 53 0.49 6.80 0.72
C SER A 53 -1.03 6.80 0.88
N PHE A 54 -1.56 7.39 1.95
CA PHE A 54 -3.00 7.33 2.26
C PHE A 54 -3.66 8.71 2.29
N ILE A 55 -3.24 9.61 3.17
CA ILE A 55 -3.97 10.87 3.42
C ILE A 55 -3.99 11.76 2.18
N PHE A 56 -2.84 12.03 1.55
CA PHE A 56 -2.79 12.92 0.39
C PHE A 56 -3.53 12.37 -0.84
N PRO A 57 -3.36 11.09 -1.24
CA PRO A 57 -4.19 10.51 -2.28
C PRO A 57 -5.69 10.57 -1.96
N LEU A 58 -6.07 10.27 -0.72
CA LEU A 58 -7.48 10.30 -0.29
C LEU A 58 -8.07 11.72 -0.35
N LEU A 59 -7.31 12.74 0.05
CA LEU A 59 -7.72 14.13 -0.07
C LEU A 59 -7.96 14.53 -1.53
N ILE A 60 -7.09 14.09 -2.44
CA ILE A 60 -7.26 14.36 -3.88
C ILE A 60 -8.46 13.60 -4.44
N MET A 61 -8.66 12.34 -4.08
CA MET A 61 -9.86 11.58 -4.47
C MET A 61 -11.14 12.24 -3.94
N PHE A 62 -11.11 12.76 -2.71
CA PHE A 62 -12.23 13.51 -2.14
C PHE A 62 -12.50 14.80 -2.91
N LEU A 63 -11.46 15.53 -3.32
CA LEU A 63 -11.60 16.70 -4.17
C LEU A 63 -12.19 16.33 -5.54
N MET A 64 -11.72 15.24 -6.16
CA MET A 64 -12.29 14.70 -7.41
C MET A 64 -13.79 14.39 -7.27
N LEU A 65 -14.21 13.83 -6.13
CA LEU A 65 -15.62 13.58 -5.84
C LEU A 65 -16.42 14.90 -5.75
N LYS A 66 -15.88 15.91 -5.07
CA LYS A 66 -16.53 17.22 -4.94
C LYS A 66 -16.64 17.95 -6.28
N LEU A 67 -15.66 17.76 -7.15
CA LEU A 67 -15.64 18.29 -8.52
C LEU A 67 -16.46 17.44 -9.50
N LYS A 68 -17.16 16.39 -9.03
CA LYS A 68 -17.97 15.46 -9.85
C LYS A 68 -17.16 14.75 -10.95
N MET A 69 -15.85 14.60 -10.76
CA MET A 69 -14.98 13.83 -11.66
C MET A 69 -15.15 12.32 -11.46
N ILE A 70 -15.55 11.91 -10.26
CA ILE A 70 -15.93 10.54 -9.90
C ILE A 70 -17.28 10.57 -9.18
N SER A 71 -18.11 9.53 -9.35
CA SER A 71 -19.43 9.43 -8.70
C SER A 71 -19.36 8.95 -7.24
N SER A 72 -18.40 8.11 -6.89
CA SER A 72 -18.22 7.57 -5.55
C SER A 72 -16.75 7.25 -5.24
N LEU A 73 -16.39 7.18 -3.95
CA LEU A 73 -15.06 6.73 -3.51
C LEU A 73 -14.88 5.21 -3.66
N GLU A 74 -15.96 4.46 -3.90
CA GLU A 74 -15.92 3.01 -4.14
C GLU A 74 -15.55 2.68 -5.61
N LEU A 75 -15.46 3.71 -6.47
CA LEU A 75 -14.97 3.63 -7.85
C LEU A 75 -15.68 2.55 -8.67
N GLU A 76 -16.99 2.74 -8.86
CA GLU A 76 -17.90 1.75 -9.41
C GLU A 76 -17.54 1.33 -10.85
N THR A 77 -17.07 2.28 -11.66
CA THR A 77 -16.72 2.05 -13.06
C THR A 77 -15.21 2.03 -13.30
N ARG A 78 -14.79 1.35 -14.37
CA ARG A 78 -13.37 1.32 -14.79
C ARG A 78 -12.85 2.72 -15.17
N ARG A 79 -13.70 3.54 -15.79
CA ARG A 79 -13.34 4.90 -16.24
C ARG A 79 -13.01 5.81 -15.06
N GLU A 80 -13.78 5.71 -13.97
CA GLU A 80 -13.57 6.50 -12.76
C GLU A 80 -12.32 6.08 -11.97
N ARG A 81 -11.80 4.87 -12.18
CA ARG A 81 -10.61 4.36 -11.48
C ARG A 81 -9.30 4.93 -12.01
N ALA A 82 -9.25 5.34 -13.27
CA ALA A 82 -8.01 5.76 -13.92
C ALA A 82 -7.36 6.95 -13.22
N LEU A 83 -8.13 7.99 -12.90
CA LEU A 83 -7.62 9.18 -12.21
C LEU A 83 -7.16 8.90 -10.77
N PRO A 84 -7.96 8.24 -9.90
CA PRO A 84 -7.52 7.77 -8.59
C PRO A 84 -6.28 6.89 -8.62
N LEU A 85 -6.17 5.96 -9.57
CA LEU A 85 -4.99 5.11 -9.72
C LEU A 85 -3.76 5.91 -10.15
N LEU A 86 -3.91 6.87 -11.06
CA LEU A 86 -2.83 7.76 -11.45
C LEU A 86 -2.31 8.57 -10.25
N VAL A 87 -3.22 9.10 -9.43
CA VAL A 87 -2.88 9.79 -8.18
C VAL A 87 -2.12 8.84 -7.25
N ALA A 88 -2.66 7.65 -6.98
CA ALA A 88 -2.01 6.66 -6.12
C ALA A 88 -0.59 6.30 -6.60
N THR A 89 -0.43 6.01 -7.90
CA THR A 89 0.87 5.73 -8.52
C THR A 89 1.84 6.89 -8.34
N GLY A 90 1.38 8.14 -8.56
CA GLY A 90 2.20 9.33 -8.37
C GLY A 90 2.69 9.48 -6.93
N PHE A 91 1.81 9.31 -5.95
CA PHE A 91 2.18 9.38 -4.53
C PHE A 91 3.05 8.22 -4.06
N PHE A 92 2.86 7.02 -4.60
CA PHE A 92 3.74 5.89 -4.33
C PHE A 92 5.15 6.16 -4.88
N TYR A 93 5.25 6.73 -6.09
CA TYR A 93 6.53 7.15 -6.65
C TYR A 93 7.18 8.27 -5.83
N LEU A 94 6.42 9.27 -5.38
CA LEU A 94 6.93 10.33 -4.50
C LEU A 94 7.47 9.76 -3.18
N THR A 95 6.75 8.81 -2.60
CA THR A 95 7.20 8.10 -1.38
C THR A 95 8.50 7.36 -1.65
N TYR A 96 8.60 6.58 -2.73
CA TYR A 96 9.86 5.98 -3.17
C TYR A 96 10.97 7.03 -3.30
N HIS A 97 10.70 8.16 -3.95
CA HIS A 97 11.69 9.20 -4.17
C HIS A 97 12.23 9.80 -2.86
N PHE A 98 11.38 9.97 -1.85
CA PHE A 98 11.83 10.45 -0.54
C PHE A 98 12.72 9.44 0.19
N PHE A 99 12.40 8.15 0.11
CA PHE A 99 13.14 7.11 0.83
C PHE A 99 14.38 6.58 0.09
N LYS A 100 14.52 6.81 -1.22
CA LYS A 100 15.65 6.28 -2.00
C LYS A 100 17.02 6.75 -1.53
N GLN A 101 17.09 7.90 -0.87
CA GLN A 101 18.35 8.47 -0.37
C GLN A 101 18.69 8.03 1.06
N VAL A 102 17.80 7.28 1.72
CA VAL A 102 17.96 6.87 3.12
C VAL A 102 18.37 5.39 3.18
N PRO A 103 19.66 5.07 3.41
CA PRO A 103 20.18 3.70 3.25
C PRO A 103 19.48 2.67 4.15
N TYR A 104 19.06 3.09 5.34
CA TYR A 104 18.39 2.23 6.33
C TYR A 104 17.01 1.71 5.89
N PHE A 105 16.42 2.28 4.82
CA PHE A 105 15.10 1.89 4.32
C PHE A 105 15.16 1.15 2.98
N ALA A 106 16.27 0.49 2.62
CA ALA A 106 16.41 -0.10 1.29
C ALA A 106 15.31 -1.12 0.92
N LEU A 107 14.92 -2.02 1.82
CA LEU A 107 13.81 -2.98 1.64
C LEU A 107 12.47 -2.27 1.48
N PHE A 108 12.20 -1.24 2.30
CA PHE A 108 11.01 -0.43 2.14
C PHE A 108 11.00 0.28 0.78
N ASN A 109 12.15 0.79 0.35
CA ASN A 109 12.28 1.47 -0.92
C ASN A 109 12.10 0.51 -2.12
N MET A 110 12.61 -0.72 -2.02
CA MET A 110 12.35 -1.80 -2.98
C MET A 110 10.86 -2.15 -3.05
N PHE A 111 10.19 -2.24 -1.90
CA PHE A 111 8.75 -2.40 -1.85
C PHE A 111 8.03 -1.24 -2.54
N MET A 112 8.42 0.01 -2.28
CA MET A 112 7.75 1.18 -2.84
C MET A 112 7.90 1.28 -4.35
N ILE A 113 9.08 1.00 -4.92
CA ILE A 113 9.22 0.97 -6.39
C ILE A 113 8.40 -0.17 -7.00
N GLY A 114 8.34 -1.34 -6.34
CA GLY A 114 7.46 -2.43 -6.74
C GLY A 114 5.98 -2.03 -6.69
N ALA A 115 5.56 -1.32 -5.65
CA ALA A 115 4.21 -0.79 -5.49
C ALA A 115 3.88 0.23 -6.58
N THR A 116 4.80 1.13 -6.93
CA THR A 116 4.66 2.07 -8.06
C THR A 116 4.50 1.32 -9.39
N LEU A 117 5.32 0.30 -9.64
CA LEU A 117 5.25 -0.48 -10.87
C LEU A 117 3.93 -1.26 -10.97
N VAL A 118 3.52 -1.97 -9.91
CA VAL A 118 2.28 -2.77 -9.94
C VAL A 118 1.05 -1.88 -10.06
N THR A 119 1.04 -0.71 -9.43
CA THR A 119 -0.07 0.27 -9.57
C THR A 119 -0.09 0.92 -10.95
N SER A 120 1.07 1.16 -11.55
CA SER A 120 1.18 1.60 -12.96
C SER A 120 0.61 0.55 -13.92
N VAL A 121 0.97 -0.73 -13.73
CA VAL A 121 0.41 -1.83 -14.53
C VAL A 121 -1.10 -1.96 -14.28
N THR A 122 -1.54 -1.83 -13.02
CA THR A 122 -2.96 -1.86 -12.63
C THR A 122 -3.74 -0.75 -13.32
N LEU A 123 -3.19 0.46 -13.42
CA LEU A 123 -3.77 1.57 -14.17
C LEU A 123 -3.98 1.20 -15.65
N LEU A 124 -2.96 0.62 -16.29
CA LEU A 124 -3.04 0.20 -17.69
C LEU A 124 -4.07 -0.92 -17.90
N VAL A 125 -4.04 -1.95 -17.04
CA VAL A 125 -4.95 -3.09 -17.11
C VAL A 125 -6.39 -2.68 -16.80
N THR A 126 -6.61 -1.67 -15.95
CA THR A 126 -7.94 -1.19 -15.58
C THR A 126 -8.73 -0.64 -16.77
N TYR A 127 -8.07 -0.17 -17.84
CA TYR A 127 -8.74 0.19 -19.09
C TYR A 127 -9.40 -1.01 -19.78
N LEU A 128 -8.84 -2.21 -19.62
CA LEU A 128 -9.31 -3.45 -20.25
C LEU A 128 -10.18 -4.31 -19.33
N TYR A 129 -9.89 -4.35 -18.03
CA TYR A 129 -10.53 -5.25 -17.06
C TYR A 129 -10.79 -4.57 -15.71
N LYS A 130 -11.86 -4.94 -15.01
CA LYS A 130 -12.13 -4.46 -13.64
C LYS A 130 -11.42 -5.40 -12.67
N ILE A 131 -10.19 -5.06 -12.28
CA ILE A 131 -9.41 -5.84 -11.32
C ILE A 131 -9.63 -5.35 -9.87
N SER A 132 -9.40 -6.24 -8.90
CA SER A 132 -9.52 -5.92 -7.47
C SER A 132 -8.28 -5.17 -6.97
N LEU A 133 -8.47 -3.95 -6.47
CA LEU A 133 -7.36 -3.14 -5.94
C LEU A 133 -6.87 -3.66 -4.58
N HIS A 134 -7.75 -4.24 -3.77
CA HIS A 134 -7.39 -4.92 -2.53
C HIS A 134 -6.46 -6.09 -2.79
N MET A 135 -6.77 -6.92 -3.81
CA MET A 135 -5.90 -8.02 -4.21
C MET A 135 -4.53 -7.55 -4.72
N VAL A 136 -4.47 -6.45 -5.47
CA VAL A 136 -3.19 -5.85 -5.90
C VAL A 136 -2.36 -5.40 -4.70
N GLY A 137 -2.97 -4.67 -3.76
CA GLY A 137 -2.30 -4.16 -2.57
C GLY A 137 -1.79 -5.29 -1.65
N ILE A 138 -2.66 -6.23 -1.31
CA ILE A 138 -2.33 -7.36 -0.44
C ILE A 138 -1.35 -8.31 -1.13
N GLY A 139 -1.50 -8.54 -2.44
CA GLY A 139 -0.55 -9.31 -3.25
C GLY A 139 0.85 -8.72 -3.23
N GLY A 140 0.97 -7.38 -3.22
CA GLY A 140 2.25 -6.69 -3.04
C GLY A 140 2.90 -6.98 -1.69
N VAL A 141 2.13 -6.92 -0.60
CA VAL A 141 2.61 -7.26 0.76
C VAL A 141 3.02 -8.74 0.84
N PHE A 142 2.20 -9.64 0.31
CA PHE A 142 2.49 -11.08 0.21
C PHE A 142 3.82 -11.33 -0.51
N ALA A 143 4.02 -10.71 -1.68
CA ALA A 143 5.25 -10.88 -2.47
C ALA A 143 6.47 -10.36 -1.72
N ALA A 144 6.35 -9.21 -1.03
CA ALA A 144 7.42 -8.64 -0.23
C ALA A 144 7.81 -9.55 0.95
N LEU A 145 6.83 -10.03 1.72
CA LEU A 145 7.06 -10.95 2.85
C LEU A 145 7.72 -12.25 2.39
N THR A 146 7.28 -12.80 1.26
CA THR A 146 7.86 -14.00 0.66
C THR A 146 9.30 -13.75 0.22
N GLY A 147 9.55 -12.65 -0.49
CA GLY A 147 10.91 -12.28 -0.93
C GLY A 147 11.86 -12.05 0.25
N ILE A 148 11.39 -11.41 1.33
CA ILE A 148 12.18 -11.22 2.56
C ILE A 148 12.45 -12.56 3.24
N SER A 149 11.44 -13.44 3.36
CA SER A 149 11.61 -14.78 3.94
C SER A 149 12.68 -15.59 3.21
N LEU A 150 12.64 -15.58 1.87
CA LEU A 150 13.60 -16.31 1.03
C LEU A 150 15.01 -15.70 1.11
N SER A 151 15.14 -14.38 1.06
CA SER A 151 16.44 -13.70 1.06
C SER A 151 17.16 -13.73 2.41
N THR A 152 16.41 -13.74 3.52
CA THR A 152 16.97 -13.76 4.88
C THR A 152 17.05 -15.16 5.49
N SER A 153 16.48 -16.17 4.81
CA SER A 153 16.29 -17.53 5.35
C SER A 153 15.53 -17.57 6.69
N GLN A 154 14.72 -16.55 6.97
CA GLN A 154 13.86 -16.46 8.14
C GLN A 154 12.45 -16.95 7.82
N ASN A 155 11.78 -17.56 8.79
CA ASN A 155 10.42 -18.08 8.60
C ASN A 155 9.35 -17.02 8.92
N TYR A 156 8.73 -16.47 7.86
CA TYR A 156 7.59 -15.54 7.97
C TYR A 156 6.26 -16.16 7.51
N LEU A 157 6.16 -17.49 7.50
CA LEU A 157 4.98 -18.22 7.02
C LEU A 157 3.67 -17.74 7.65
N LEU A 158 3.68 -17.44 8.95
CA LEU A 158 2.48 -16.95 9.64
C LEU A 158 2.00 -15.61 9.05
N LEU A 159 2.89 -14.66 8.80
CA LEU A 159 2.54 -13.37 8.19
C LEU A 159 2.01 -13.55 6.76
N ILE A 160 2.61 -14.47 6.01
CA ILE A 160 2.18 -14.82 4.65
C ILE A 160 0.76 -15.42 4.66
N VAL A 161 0.47 -16.35 5.56
CA VAL A 161 -0.87 -16.94 5.74
C VAL A 161 -1.89 -15.88 6.14
N ILE A 162 -1.53 -14.97 7.05
CA ILE A 162 -2.39 -13.84 7.43
C ILE A 162 -2.69 -12.94 6.22
N ALA A 163 -1.70 -12.62 5.40
CA ALA A 163 -1.91 -11.84 4.18
C ALA A 163 -2.88 -12.52 3.21
N ILE A 164 -2.75 -13.84 3.00
CA ILE A 164 -3.68 -14.63 2.17
C ILE A 164 -5.10 -14.59 2.75
N PHE A 165 -5.23 -14.77 4.06
CA PHE A 165 -6.54 -14.75 4.72
C PHE A 165 -7.22 -13.38 4.60
N ILE A 166 -6.48 -12.29 4.79
CA ILE A 166 -6.99 -10.92 4.60
C ILE A 166 -7.43 -10.70 3.15
N ALA A 167 -6.67 -11.19 2.17
CA ALA A 167 -7.07 -11.14 0.75
C ALA A 167 -8.40 -11.85 0.48
N GLY A 168 -8.71 -12.93 1.20
CA GLY A 168 -10.00 -13.62 1.09
C GLY A 168 -11.17 -12.90 1.78
N LEU A 169 -10.89 -11.96 2.70
CA LEU A 169 -11.90 -11.22 3.45
C LEU A 169 -12.31 -9.89 2.81
N THR A 170 -11.48 -9.33 1.93
CA THR A 170 -11.64 -8.00 1.31
C THR A 170 -12.14 -8.08 -0.12
#